data_AF-A0A1N7C596-F1
#
_entry.id   AF-A0A1N7C596-F1
#
_cell.length_a   1.000
_cell.length_b   1.000
_cell.length_c   1.000
_cell.angle_alpha   90.00
_cell.angle_beta   90.00
_cell.angle_gamma   90.00
#
_symmetry.space_group_name_H-M   'P 1'
#
loop_
_entity.id
_entity.type
_entity.pdbx_description
1 polymer ?
#
loop_
_entity_poly.entity_id
_entity_poly.type
_entity_poly.pdbx_seq_one_letter_code
_entity_poly.pdbx_strand_id
1 'polypeptide(L)'
;MGKYSLTGCLIAFSLVSGGCGSSVDDLAGKGNELIEEGKEIANSEGVQDVIEQGADVVNKVQEVDATATNVVSSVSPKVQVIKNMSIEYGETSFTYNDLFKETLEHPEWKLEEANGGKFVTVTGGMKEPVISHLMNSEDAGPLNDSLVSFSDELFTVTFVFPFGDNKILPTSEISGYWNFAGTTEEFDALFALDILSGIYSSSQSESEQ
;
A
#
# COMPACT_ATOMS: atom_id res chain seq x y z
N MET A 1 13.20 -2.00 38.81
CA MET A 1 12.18 -3.08 38.77
C MET A 1 10.83 -2.48 39.11
N GLY A 2 10.16 -1.90 38.11
CA GLY A 2 8.70 -1.77 38.09
C GLY A 2 8.12 -2.93 37.25
N LYS A 3 6.83 -3.16 37.16
CA LYS A 3 5.66 -2.46 37.70
C LYS A 3 4.42 -3.29 37.28
N TYR A 4 3.42 -3.33 38.16
CA TYR A 4 1.98 -3.56 37.94
C TYR A 4 1.45 -4.92 37.45
N SER A 5 0.48 -5.43 38.22
CA SER A 5 -0.63 -6.26 37.72
C SER A 5 -1.93 -5.79 38.40
N LEU A 6 -2.98 -5.74 37.59
CA LEU A 6 -4.32 -5.20 37.85
C LEU A 6 -5.08 -5.98 38.94
N THR A 7 -6.06 -5.29 39.53
CA THR A 7 -7.49 -5.69 39.67
C THR A 7 -8.01 -5.37 41.07
N GLY A 8 -9.04 -4.53 41.16
CA GLY A 8 -9.70 -4.25 42.44
C GLY A 8 -10.64 -3.06 42.39
N CYS A 9 -11.67 -3.16 41.54
CA CYS A 9 -12.85 -2.31 41.52
C CYS A 9 -13.48 -2.18 42.92
N LEU A 10 -13.82 -0.95 43.32
CA LEU A 10 -14.87 -0.53 44.28
C LEU A 10 -14.44 0.76 45.00
N ILE A 11 -14.68 1.92 44.37
CA ILE A 11 -14.85 3.15 45.13
C ILE A 11 -16.34 3.31 45.37
N ALA A 12 -16.69 3.19 46.66
CA ALA A 12 -18.04 3.24 47.18
C ALA A 12 -18.74 4.56 46.84
N PHE A 13 -19.91 4.43 46.21
CA PHE A 13 -20.94 5.44 46.19
C PHE A 13 -21.51 5.60 47.62
N SER A 14 -21.32 6.75 48.24
CA SER A 14 -22.22 7.20 49.30
C SER A 14 -22.35 8.73 49.32
N LEU A 15 -23.52 9.18 48.84
CA LEU A 15 -24.30 10.31 49.35
C LEU A 15 -23.64 11.70 49.35
N VAL A 16 -23.66 12.34 48.17
CA VAL A 16 -24.03 13.77 48.04
C VAL A 16 -25.17 13.84 47.02
N SER A 17 -26.39 13.65 47.49
CA SER A 17 -27.61 13.84 46.70
C SER A 17 -27.85 15.33 46.50
N GLY A 18 -27.58 15.87 45.31
CA GLY A 18 -28.13 17.17 44.90
C GLY A 18 -27.34 18.08 43.95
N GLY A 19 -26.22 17.68 43.33
CA GLY A 19 -25.47 18.65 42.50
C GLY A 19 -24.39 18.14 41.55
N CYS A 20 -24.40 16.86 41.16
CA CYS A 20 -23.33 16.28 40.31
C CYS A 20 -23.76 15.90 38.88
N GLY A 21 -25.05 15.85 38.58
CA GLY A 21 -25.56 15.47 37.24
C GLY A 21 -25.29 16.54 36.19
N SER A 22 -25.65 17.79 36.48
CA SER A 22 -25.42 18.91 35.55
C SER A 22 -23.93 19.10 35.24
N SER A 23 -23.05 18.95 36.25
CA SER A 23 -21.61 19.13 36.05
C SER A 23 -20.93 18.05 35.19
N VAL A 24 -21.50 16.84 35.13
CA VAL A 24 -20.96 15.76 34.27
C VAL A 24 -21.54 15.86 32.87
N ASP A 25 -22.82 16.19 32.74
CA ASP A 25 -23.48 16.43 31.45
C ASP A 25 -22.90 17.68 30.76
N ASP A 26 -22.61 18.75 31.52
CA ASP A 26 -21.93 19.96 31.03
C ASP A 26 -20.47 19.66 30.59
N LEU A 27 -19.79 18.71 31.25
CA LEU A 27 -18.44 18.29 30.88
C LEU A 27 -18.45 17.47 29.59
N ALA A 28 -19.42 16.56 29.44
CA ALA A 28 -19.61 15.77 28.24
C ALA A 28 -20.02 16.66 27.05
N GLY A 29 -20.87 17.67 27.27
CA GLY A 29 -21.22 18.68 26.27
C GLY A 29 -20.00 19.45 25.75
N LYS A 30 -19.20 20.01 26.67
CA LYS A 30 -17.95 20.71 26.29
C LYS A 30 -16.91 19.81 25.66
N GLY A 31 -16.84 18.54 26.07
CA GLY A 31 -15.96 17.55 25.44
C GLY A 31 -16.34 17.30 23.99
N ASN A 32 -17.64 17.19 23.70
CA ASN A 32 -18.14 17.02 22.34
C ASN A 32 -17.94 18.28 21.48
N GLU A 33 -18.13 19.48 22.04
CA GLU A 33 -17.84 20.75 21.34
C GLU A 33 -16.35 20.84 20.96
N LEU A 34 -15.43 20.51 21.87
CA LEU A 34 -13.99 20.51 21.57
C LEU A 34 -13.60 19.44 20.54
N ILE A 35 -14.30 18.30 20.51
CA ILE A 35 -14.10 17.27 19.47
C ILE A 35 -14.58 17.78 18.11
N GLU A 36 -15.75 18.43 18.05
CA GLU A 36 -16.28 19.02 16.81
C GLU A 36 -15.40 20.18 16.31
N GLU A 37 -14.98 21.10 17.19
CA GLU A 37 -14.02 22.16 16.84
C GLU A 37 -12.69 21.58 16.34
N GLY A 38 -12.20 20.51 16.98
CA GLY A 38 -11.00 19.79 16.54
C GLY A 38 -11.15 19.19 15.14
N LYS A 39 -12.32 18.62 14.82
CA LYS A 39 -12.62 18.12 13.46
C LYS A 39 -12.75 19.25 12.45
N GLU A 40 -13.40 20.36 12.80
CA GLU A 40 -13.52 21.53 11.92
C GLU A 40 -12.16 22.13 11.58
N ILE A 41 -11.23 22.18 12.53
CA ILE A 41 -9.86 22.64 12.27
C ILE A 41 -9.11 21.66 11.37
N ALA A 42 -9.20 20.35 11.63
CA ALA A 42 -8.58 19.33 10.78
C ALA A 42 -9.14 19.34 9.33
N ASN A 43 -10.42 19.67 9.18
CA ASN A 43 -11.11 19.81 7.89
C ASN A 43 -11.08 21.24 7.34
N SER A 44 -10.38 22.17 8.00
CA SER A 44 -10.29 23.54 7.51
C SER A 44 -9.48 23.56 6.22
N GLU A 45 -9.89 24.41 5.27
CA GLU A 45 -9.23 24.54 3.95
C GLU A 45 -7.72 24.74 4.10
N GLY A 46 -7.27 25.54 5.07
CA GLY A 46 -5.84 25.78 5.31
C GLY A 46 -5.05 24.57 5.84
N VAL A 47 -5.70 23.64 6.55
CA VAL A 47 -5.05 22.39 7.00
C VAL A 47 -5.07 21.35 5.89
N GLN A 48 -6.18 21.25 5.15
CA GLN A 48 -6.29 20.37 3.98
C GLN A 48 -5.29 20.76 2.89
N ASP A 49 -5.14 22.05 2.58
CA ASP A 49 -4.13 22.55 1.62
C ASP A 49 -2.70 22.15 2.00
N VAL A 50 -2.36 22.16 3.31
CA VAL A 50 -1.03 21.76 3.79
C VAL A 50 -0.84 20.24 3.70
N ILE A 51 -1.90 19.47 3.98
CA ILE A 51 -1.90 18.01 3.82
C ILE A 51 -1.71 17.66 2.34
N GLU A 52 -2.45 18.29 1.44
CA GLU A 52 -2.36 18.09 -0.01
C GLU A 52 -0.96 18.46 -0.54
N GLN A 53 -0.44 19.65 -0.20
CA GLN A 53 0.92 20.04 -0.58
C GLN A 53 1.98 19.09 -0.01
N GLY A 54 1.77 18.59 1.21
CA GLY A 54 2.63 17.57 1.82
C GLY A 54 2.62 16.26 1.01
N ALA A 55 1.44 15.79 0.63
CA ALA A 55 1.27 14.60 -0.20
C ALA A 55 1.93 14.76 -1.58
N ASP A 56 1.73 15.92 -2.25
CA ASP A 56 2.35 16.23 -3.53
C ASP A 56 3.89 16.20 -3.47
N VAL A 57 4.47 16.75 -2.41
CA VAL A 57 5.93 16.72 -2.21
C VAL A 57 6.42 15.29 -2.00
N VAL A 58 5.72 14.48 -1.20
CA VAL A 58 6.07 13.06 -0.98
C VAL A 58 6.00 12.28 -2.30
N ASN A 59 4.92 12.44 -3.07
CA ASN A 59 4.75 11.82 -4.38
C ASN A 59 5.89 12.21 -5.33
N LYS A 60 6.27 13.51 -5.36
CA LYS A 60 7.38 13.97 -6.20
C LYS A 60 8.73 13.37 -5.77
N VAL A 61 8.97 13.23 -4.46
CA VAL A 61 10.18 12.60 -3.94
C VAL A 61 10.24 11.13 -4.36
N GLN A 62 9.13 10.40 -4.24
CA GLN A 62 9.04 9.00 -4.69
C GLN A 62 9.25 8.85 -6.20
N GLU A 63 8.67 9.74 -7.02
CA GLU A 63 8.90 9.77 -8.46
C GLU A 63 10.39 9.96 -8.81
N VAL A 64 11.04 10.91 -8.14
CA VAL A 64 12.46 11.22 -8.37
C VAL A 64 13.35 10.05 -7.93
N ASP A 65 13.07 9.44 -6.78
CA ASP A 65 13.82 8.29 -6.27
C ASP A 65 13.67 7.09 -7.22
N ALA A 66 12.43 6.76 -7.61
CA ALA A 66 12.16 5.70 -8.58
C ALA A 66 12.85 5.97 -9.92
N THR A 67 12.87 7.23 -10.39
CA THR A 67 13.58 7.60 -11.62
C THR A 67 15.09 7.39 -11.48
N ALA A 68 15.69 7.86 -10.40
CA ALA A 68 17.14 7.74 -10.15
C ALA A 68 17.55 6.26 -10.05
N THR A 69 16.81 5.47 -9.26
CA THR A 69 17.03 4.03 -9.16
C THR A 69 16.84 3.34 -10.50
N ASN A 70 15.79 3.65 -11.26
CA ASN A 70 15.59 3.03 -12.58
C ASN A 70 16.72 3.35 -13.56
N VAL A 71 17.33 4.54 -13.50
CA VAL A 71 18.53 4.87 -14.26
C VAL A 71 19.70 3.97 -13.84
N VAL A 72 19.93 3.79 -12.55
CA VAL A 72 20.99 2.90 -12.04
C VAL A 72 20.72 1.44 -12.42
N SER A 73 19.49 0.96 -12.27
CA SER A 73 19.10 -0.41 -12.58
C SER A 73 19.02 -0.69 -14.07
N SER A 74 18.93 0.34 -14.92
CA SER A 74 18.87 0.18 -16.37
C SER A 74 20.08 -0.55 -16.95
N VAL A 75 21.26 -0.40 -16.31
CA VAL A 75 22.50 -1.07 -16.72
C VAL A 75 22.62 -2.50 -16.20
N SER A 76 21.70 -2.97 -15.33
CA SER A 76 21.69 -4.33 -14.82
C SER A 76 21.04 -5.28 -15.83
N PRO A 77 21.78 -6.26 -16.39
CA PRO A 77 21.21 -7.22 -17.33
C PRO A 77 20.07 -8.04 -16.71
N LYS A 78 20.14 -8.34 -15.40
CA LYS A 78 19.11 -9.12 -14.70
C LYS A 78 17.78 -8.37 -14.62
N VAL A 79 17.83 -7.07 -14.34
CA VAL A 79 16.64 -6.22 -14.34
C VAL A 79 16.04 -6.16 -15.74
N GLN A 80 16.88 -6.01 -16.77
CA GLN A 80 16.42 -6.00 -18.17
C GLN A 80 15.78 -7.31 -18.61
N VAL A 81 16.31 -8.46 -18.16
CA VAL A 81 15.69 -9.75 -18.47
C VAL A 81 14.27 -9.81 -17.90
N ILE A 82 14.08 -9.44 -16.62
CA ILE A 82 12.72 -9.44 -16.03
C ILE A 82 11.81 -8.45 -16.71
N LYS A 83 12.27 -7.20 -16.91
CA LYS A 83 11.47 -6.15 -17.56
C LYS A 83 10.94 -6.58 -18.92
N ASN A 84 11.74 -7.33 -19.70
CA ASN A 84 11.39 -7.75 -21.06
C ASN A 84 10.82 -9.17 -21.14
N MET A 85 10.60 -9.85 -20.01
CA MET A 85 9.92 -11.15 -20.04
C MET A 85 8.48 -10.97 -20.47
N SER A 86 8.08 -11.79 -21.45
CA SER A 86 6.72 -11.82 -21.97
C SER A 86 5.79 -12.55 -21.02
N ILE A 87 4.60 -11.99 -20.88
CA ILE A 87 3.43 -12.56 -20.22
C ILE A 87 2.40 -12.82 -21.33
N GLU A 88 1.83 -14.01 -21.33
CA GLU A 88 0.72 -14.38 -22.20
C GLU A 88 -0.53 -14.49 -21.34
N TYR A 89 -1.53 -13.65 -21.60
CA TYR A 89 -2.79 -13.65 -20.87
C TYR A 89 -3.95 -13.57 -21.86
N GLY A 90 -4.68 -14.68 -22.01
CA GLY A 90 -5.70 -14.81 -23.05
C GLY A 90 -5.09 -14.65 -24.46
N GLU A 91 -5.60 -13.69 -25.23
CA GLU A 91 -5.09 -13.34 -26.56
C GLU A 91 -4.06 -12.19 -26.52
N THR A 92 -3.79 -11.60 -25.35
CA THR A 92 -2.87 -10.48 -25.19
C THR A 92 -1.47 -10.98 -24.80
N SER A 93 -0.45 -10.33 -25.36
CA SER A 93 0.96 -10.53 -24.99
C SER A 93 1.57 -9.17 -24.64
N PHE A 94 2.22 -9.09 -23.48
CA PHE A 94 2.85 -7.87 -22.95
C PHE A 94 4.01 -8.22 -22.04
N THR A 95 4.83 -7.24 -21.64
CA THR A 95 5.96 -7.50 -20.76
C THR A 95 5.66 -7.16 -19.30
N TYR A 96 6.45 -7.68 -18.35
CA TYR A 96 6.37 -7.23 -16.95
C TYR A 96 6.59 -5.71 -16.82
N ASN A 97 7.44 -5.11 -17.66
CA ASN A 97 7.62 -3.67 -17.67
C ASN A 97 6.33 -2.93 -18.04
N ASP A 98 5.56 -3.44 -18.99
CA ASP A 98 4.31 -2.82 -19.42
C ASP A 98 3.25 -2.98 -18.32
N LEU A 99 3.12 -4.20 -17.77
CA LEU A 99 2.24 -4.50 -16.66
C LEU A 99 2.45 -3.57 -15.46
N PHE A 100 3.69 -3.48 -14.96
CA PHE A 100 3.98 -2.69 -13.76
C PHE A 100 3.98 -1.18 -14.00
N LYS A 101 4.28 -0.72 -15.22
CA LYS A 101 4.09 0.71 -15.56
C LYS A 101 2.63 1.10 -15.58
N GLU A 102 1.76 0.18 -15.99
CA GLU A 102 0.33 0.46 -16.05
C GLU A 102 -0.34 0.34 -14.69
N THR A 103 0.14 -0.58 -13.84
CA THR A 103 -0.52 -0.92 -12.58
C THR A 103 0.04 -0.23 -11.34
N LEU A 104 1.32 0.17 -11.36
CA LEU A 104 1.98 0.81 -10.22
C LEU A 104 2.27 2.29 -10.46
N GLU A 105 2.19 3.07 -9.40
CA GLU A 105 2.73 4.42 -9.29
C GLU A 105 4.23 4.34 -9.08
N HIS A 106 4.98 5.07 -9.92
CA HIS A 106 6.43 5.20 -9.84
C HIS A 106 7.17 3.86 -9.62
N PRO A 107 6.95 2.83 -10.47
CA PRO A 107 7.54 1.51 -10.27
C PRO A 107 9.06 1.59 -10.26
N GLU A 108 9.65 1.21 -9.13
CA GLU A 108 11.06 1.21 -8.87
C GLU A 108 11.62 -0.20 -9.02
N TRP A 109 12.62 -0.36 -9.90
CA TRP A 109 13.24 -1.66 -10.14
C TRP A 109 14.63 -1.70 -9.52
N LYS A 110 14.93 -2.71 -8.70
CA LYS A 110 16.24 -2.88 -8.06
C LYS A 110 16.79 -4.28 -8.28
N LEU A 111 18.12 -4.39 -8.34
CA LEU A 111 18.82 -5.66 -8.17
C LEU A 111 19.37 -5.70 -6.75
N GLU A 112 18.98 -6.72 -6.00
CA GLU A 112 19.39 -6.92 -4.61
C GLU A 112 20.11 -8.26 -4.45
N GLU A 113 20.97 -8.31 -3.43
CA GLU A 113 21.74 -9.50 -3.08
C GLU A 113 21.59 -9.77 -1.58
N ALA A 114 21.09 -10.95 -1.22
CA ALA A 114 20.91 -11.37 0.17
C ALA A 114 21.16 -12.87 0.31
N ASN A 115 21.81 -13.27 1.41
CA ASN A 115 22.09 -14.67 1.74
C ASN A 115 22.76 -15.47 0.60
N GLY A 116 23.56 -14.80 -0.24
CA GLY A 116 24.23 -15.40 -1.40
C GLY A 116 23.36 -15.56 -2.65
N GLY A 117 22.07 -15.23 -2.58
CA GLY A 117 21.16 -15.15 -3.71
C GLY A 117 21.12 -13.74 -4.31
N LYS A 118 20.71 -13.65 -5.58
CA LYS A 118 20.39 -12.37 -6.22
C LYS A 118 18.92 -12.36 -6.59
N PHE A 119 18.26 -11.23 -6.47
CA PHE A 119 16.86 -11.08 -6.81
C PHE A 119 16.61 -9.70 -7.40
N VAL A 120 15.65 -9.63 -8.32
CA VAL A 120 15.17 -8.37 -8.85
C VAL A 120 13.88 -8.03 -8.13
N THR A 121 13.79 -6.83 -7.59
CA THR A 121 12.57 -6.32 -6.99
C THR A 121 11.94 -5.28 -7.89
N VAL A 122 10.61 -5.23 -7.88
CA VAL A 122 9.84 -4.08 -8.38
C VAL A 122 8.91 -3.64 -7.27
N THR A 123 9.01 -2.37 -6.90
CA THR A 123 8.26 -1.77 -5.81
C THR A 123 7.54 -0.52 -6.29
N GLY A 124 6.31 -0.28 -5.85
CA GLY A 124 5.57 0.94 -6.15
C GLY A 124 4.25 1.01 -5.40
N GLY A 125 3.64 2.19 -5.35
CA GLY A 125 2.23 2.31 -4.95
C GLY A 125 1.34 1.65 -6.01
N MET A 126 0.14 1.17 -5.66
CA MET A 126 -0.81 0.78 -6.71
C MET A 126 -1.53 2.03 -7.23
N LYS A 127 -1.75 2.11 -8.55
CA LYS A 127 -2.48 3.24 -9.12
C LYS A 127 -3.95 3.20 -8.71
N GLU A 128 -4.54 4.37 -8.52
CA GLU A 128 -5.95 4.52 -8.15
C GLU A 128 -6.94 3.73 -9.05
N PRO A 129 -6.80 3.69 -10.40
CA PRO A 129 -7.70 2.89 -11.23
C PRO A 129 -7.62 1.39 -10.95
N VAL A 130 -6.45 0.88 -10.56
CA VAL A 130 -6.25 -0.52 -10.18
C VAL A 130 -6.89 -0.78 -8.82
N ILE A 131 -6.67 0.10 -7.84
CA ILE A 131 -7.29 0.01 -6.51
C ILE A 131 -8.82 0.00 -6.66
N SER A 132 -9.36 0.96 -7.41
CA SER A 132 -10.80 1.04 -7.71
C SER A 132 -11.32 -0.24 -8.38
N HIS A 133 -10.58 -0.83 -9.33
CA HIS A 133 -10.99 -2.08 -9.95
C HIS A 133 -11.00 -3.25 -8.96
N LEU A 134 -9.96 -3.35 -8.11
CA LEU A 134 -9.84 -4.42 -7.12
C LEU A 134 -10.91 -4.32 -6.02
N MET A 135 -11.23 -3.12 -5.54
CA MET A 135 -12.26 -2.91 -4.52
C MET A 135 -13.67 -3.27 -5.02
N ASN A 136 -13.91 -3.10 -6.32
CA ASN A 136 -15.20 -3.41 -6.96
C ASN A 136 -15.28 -4.83 -7.54
N SER A 137 -14.18 -5.59 -7.51
CA SER A 137 -14.12 -6.95 -8.05
C SER A 137 -14.45 -7.98 -6.97
N GLU A 138 -15.44 -8.83 -7.23
CA GLU A 138 -15.73 -9.99 -6.38
C GLU A 138 -14.61 -11.05 -6.44
N ASP A 139 -13.82 -11.03 -7.53
CA ASP A 139 -12.74 -12.00 -7.79
C ASP A 139 -11.39 -11.60 -7.17
N ALA A 140 -11.27 -10.38 -6.61
CA ALA A 140 -10.02 -9.90 -6.02
C ALA A 140 -9.64 -10.61 -4.70
N GLY A 141 -10.59 -11.27 -4.02
CA GLY A 141 -10.32 -12.13 -2.87
C GLY A 141 -9.44 -11.47 -1.79
N PRO A 142 -8.36 -12.12 -1.30
CA PRO A 142 -7.48 -11.59 -0.25
C PRO A 142 -6.81 -10.24 -0.54
N LEU A 143 -6.69 -9.86 -1.82
CA LEU A 143 -6.20 -8.53 -2.21
C LEU A 143 -7.17 -7.43 -1.80
N ASN A 144 -8.48 -7.66 -1.90
CA ASN A 144 -9.50 -6.68 -1.52
C ASN A 144 -9.52 -6.49 0.01
N ASP A 145 -9.50 -7.58 0.78
CA ASP A 145 -9.48 -7.53 2.25
C ASP A 145 -8.25 -6.77 2.78
N SER A 146 -7.11 -6.95 2.11
CA SER A 146 -5.87 -6.21 2.42
C SER A 146 -6.02 -4.73 2.03
N LEU A 147 -6.46 -4.41 0.82
CA LEU A 147 -6.63 -3.03 0.35
C LEU A 147 -7.59 -2.20 1.20
N VAL A 148 -8.72 -2.78 1.60
CA VAL A 148 -9.70 -2.14 2.49
C VAL A 148 -9.10 -1.85 3.87
N SER A 149 -8.18 -2.69 4.32
CA SER A 149 -7.49 -2.49 5.61
C SER A 149 -6.43 -1.38 5.56
N PHE A 150 -6.03 -0.94 4.35
CA PHE A 150 -4.92 0.00 4.14
C PHE A 150 -5.32 1.26 3.37
N SER A 151 -6.62 1.49 3.10
CA SER A 151 -7.11 2.59 2.23
C SER A 151 -6.74 4.00 2.69
N ASP A 152 -6.40 4.17 3.97
CA ASP A 152 -6.12 5.47 4.58
C ASP A 152 -4.61 5.78 4.64
N GLU A 153 -3.74 4.87 4.21
CA GLU A 153 -2.28 5.02 4.28
C GLU A 153 -1.58 4.69 2.94
N LEU A 154 -0.46 5.38 2.67
CA LEU A 154 0.41 5.06 1.54
C LEU A 154 0.98 3.64 1.71
N PHE A 155 0.43 2.66 0.99
CA PHE A 155 1.01 1.32 0.91
C PHE A 155 1.81 1.15 -0.38
N THR A 156 2.85 0.32 -0.31
CA THR A 156 3.59 -0.10 -1.52
C THR A 156 3.49 -1.61 -1.68
N VAL A 157 3.47 -2.04 -2.93
CA VAL A 157 3.58 -3.45 -3.31
C VAL A 157 5.00 -3.71 -3.75
N THR A 158 5.56 -4.85 -3.35
CA THR A 158 6.84 -5.34 -3.84
C THR A 158 6.68 -6.74 -4.42
N PHE A 159 7.11 -6.94 -5.67
CA PHE A 159 7.30 -8.26 -6.25
C PHE A 159 8.79 -8.59 -6.29
N VAL A 160 9.13 -9.81 -5.88
CA VAL A 160 10.50 -10.31 -5.80
C VAL A 160 10.69 -11.45 -6.78
N PHE A 161 11.59 -11.26 -7.74
CA PHE A 161 11.94 -12.23 -8.77
C PHE A 161 13.30 -12.85 -8.46
N PRO A 162 13.33 -14.10 -7.99
CA PRO A 162 14.59 -14.75 -7.60
C PRO A 162 15.41 -15.18 -8.82
N PHE A 163 16.74 -15.06 -8.71
CA PHE A 163 17.71 -15.53 -9.71
C PHE A 163 18.65 -16.60 -9.13
N GLY A 164 18.82 -17.69 -9.88
CA GLY A 164 19.82 -18.74 -9.64
C GLY A 164 20.74 -18.88 -10.85
N ASP A 165 22.06 -18.89 -10.66
CA ASP A 165 23.07 -19.11 -11.73
C ASP A 165 22.82 -18.33 -13.03
N ASN A 166 22.45 -17.04 -12.89
CA ASN A 166 22.09 -16.13 -14.00
C ASN A 166 20.85 -16.50 -14.81
N LYS A 167 20.02 -17.40 -14.30
CA LYS A 167 18.68 -17.69 -14.78
C LYS A 167 17.66 -17.22 -13.75
N ILE A 168 16.48 -16.90 -14.24
CA ILE A 168 15.34 -16.65 -13.38
C ILE A 168 14.89 -18.01 -12.86
N LEU A 169 14.72 -18.09 -11.54
CA LEU A 169 14.16 -19.27 -10.91
C LEU A 169 12.67 -19.38 -11.31
N PRO A 170 12.06 -20.58 -11.23
CA PRO A 170 10.69 -20.80 -11.68
C PRO A 170 9.73 -19.71 -11.18
N THR A 171 8.74 -19.34 -11.98
CA THR A 171 7.73 -18.32 -11.62
C THR A 171 7.02 -18.64 -10.31
N SER A 172 6.92 -19.92 -9.94
CA SER A 172 6.42 -20.38 -8.63
C SER A 172 7.23 -19.92 -7.42
N GLU A 173 8.40 -19.34 -7.61
CA GLU A 173 9.24 -18.78 -6.55
C GLU A 173 9.15 -17.25 -6.47
N ILE A 174 8.32 -16.61 -7.29
CA ILE A 174 8.05 -15.18 -7.17
C ILE A 174 7.33 -14.95 -5.83
N SER A 175 7.81 -13.99 -5.05
CA SER A 175 7.19 -13.58 -3.78
C SER A 175 6.61 -12.18 -3.91
N GLY A 176 5.57 -11.90 -3.12
CA GLY A 176 4.83 -10.65 -3.14
C GLY A 176 4.66 -10.13 -1.72
N TYR A 177 4.87 -8.82 -1.52
CA TYR A 177 4.78 -8.19 -0.21
C TYR A 177 4.01 -6.87 -0.27
N TRP A 178 3.10 -6.68 0.69
CA TRP A 178 2.56 -5.39 1.06
C TRP A 178 3.50 -4.74 2.06
N ASN A 179 3.82 -3.46 1.87
CA ASN A 179 4.50 -2.66 2.89
C ASN A 179 3.61 -1.47 3.26
N PHE A 180 3.21 -1.40 4.53
CA PHE A 180 2.36 -0.36 5.11
C PHE A 180 2.87 -0.01 6.51
N ALA A 181 3.04 1.28 6.83
CA ALA A 181 3.45 1.76 8.16
C ALA A 181 4.60 0.98 8.85
N GLY A 182 5.58 0.48 8.08
CA GLY A 182 6.71 -0.30 8.61
C GLY A 182 6.41 -1.78 8.91
N THR A 183 5.23 -2.25 8.55
CA THR A 183 4.84 -3.66 8.54
C THR A 183 4.97 -4.21 7.12
N THR A 184 5.45 -5.44 7.00
CA THR A 184 5.54 -6.17 5.74
C THR A 184 4.70 -7.44 5.86
N GLU A 185 3.76 -7.62 4.95
CA GLU A 185 2.90 -8.81 4.87
C GLU A 185 3.05 -9.48 3.51
N GLU A 186 3.22 -10.80 3.53
CA GLU A 186 3.36 -11.60 2.31
C GLU A 186 1.99 -11.92 1.69
N PHE A 187 1.92 -11.92 0.36
CA PHE A 187 0.74 -12.34 -0.40
C PHE A 187 1.13 -13.32 -1.53
N ASP A 188 0.12 -14.02 -2.07
CA ASP A 188 0.32 -14.89 -3.23
C ASP A 188 0.64 -14.07 -4.48
N ALA A 189 1.93 -14.01 -4.81
CA ALA A 189 2.43 -13.18 -5.91
C ALA A 189 1.90 -13.62 -7.28
N LEU A 190 1.68 -14.92 -7.48
CA LEU A 190 1.20 -15.44 -8.75
C LEU A 190 -0.27 -15.07 -8.95
N PHE A 191 -1.08 -15.21 -7.90
CA PHE A 191 -2.47 -14.77 -7.92
C PHE A 191 -2.60 -13.26 -8.19
N ALA A 192 -1.78 -12.44 -7.51
CA ALA A 192 -1.76 -11.01 -7.76
C ALA A 192 -1.33 -10.66 -9.19
N LEU A 193 -0.31 -11.33 -9.73
CA LEU A 193 0.14 -11.12 -11.10
C LEU A 193 -0.93 -11.52 -12.13
N ASP A 194 -1.71 -12.57 -11.86
CA ASP A 194 -2.83 -12.99 -12.70
C ASP A 194 -3.93 -11.92 -12.75
N ILE A 195 -4.34 -11.41 -11.58
CA ILE A 195 -5.34 -10.33 -11.51
C ILE A 195 -4.83 -9.06 -12.21
N LEU A 196 -3.60 -8.62 -11.91
CA LEU A 196 -3.03 -7.42 -12.54
C LEU A 196 -2.92 -7.58 -14.07
N SER A 197 -2.62 -8.79 -14.55
CA SER A 197 -2.59 -9.13 -15.97
C SER A 197 -3.97 -9.03 -16.61
N GLY A 198 -5.02 -9.47 -15.91
CA GLY A 198 -6.41 -9.27 -16.30
C GLY A 198 -6.78 -7.80 -16.43
N ILE A 199 -6.47 -7.00 -15.40
CA ILE A 199 -6.73 -5.54 -15.40
C ILE A 199 -6.02 -4.86 -16.58
N TYR A 200 -4.75 -5.19 -16.81
CA TYR A 200 -3.97 -4.66 -17.93
C TYR A 200 -4.59 -5.04 -19.29
N SER A 201 -4.92 -6.32 -19.48
CA SER A 201 -5.51 -6.80 -20.73
C SER A 201 -6.86 -6.12 -21.02
N SER A 202 -7.69 -5.94 -20.00
CA SER A 202 -8.97 -5.23 -20.13
C SER A 202 -8.77 -3.75 -20.51
N SER A 203 -7.81 -3.05 -19.89
CA SER A 203 -7.58 -1.62 -20.19
C SER A 203 -7.09 -1.38 -21.62
N GLN A 204 -6.33 -2.32 -22.21
CA GLN A 204 -5.94 -2.23 -23.62
C GLN A 204 -7.14 -2.37 -24.56
N SER A 205 -8.07 -3.28 -24.26
CA SER A 205 -9.24 -3.52 -25.11
C SER A 205 -10.23 -2.33 -25.16
N GLU A 206 -10.30 -1.53 -24.09
CA GLU A 206 -11.14 -0.33 -24.04
C GLU A 206 -10.53 0.84 -24.82
N SER A 207 -9.20 0.86 -25.00
CA SER A 207 -8.50 1.91 -25.75
C SER A 207 -8.59 1.76 -27.28
N GLU A 208 -9.06 0.59 -27.76
CA GLU A 208 -9.24 0.28 -29.19
C GLU A 208 -10.68 0.51 -29.71
N GLN A 209 -11.60 1.00 -28.87
CA GLN A 209 -12.99 1.35 -29.23
C GLN A 209 -13.19 2.86 -29.37
#